data_AF-A0A530YLH3-F1
#
_entry.id   AF-A0A530YLH3-F1
#
_cell.length_a   1.000
_cell.length_b   1.000
_cell.length_c   1.000
_cell.angle_alpha   90.00
_cell.angle_beta   90.00
_cell.angle_gamma   90.00
#
_symmetry.space_group_name_H-M   'P 1'
#
loop_
_entity.id
_entity.type
_entity.pdbx_description
1 polymer ?
#
loop_
_entity_poly.entity_id
_entity_poly.type
_entity_poly.pdbx_seq_one_letter_code
_entity_poly.pdbx_strand_id
1 'polypeptide(L)'
;MRQSIALFGDPARCIHVGDRKSDIYELFCTAHELGTHFLVRTCVDRLAGDGEHTIATERNEEEISGLHEVEVRDAKGKPETVAVEIKY
;
A
#
# COMPACT_ATOMS: atom_id res chain seq x y z
N MET A 1 -10.44 -9.98 6.32
CA MET A 1 -10.54 -8.92 7.34
C MET A 1 -11.48 -9.30 8.48
N ARG A 2 -12.79 -9.45 8.25
CA ARG A 2 -13.75 -9.77 9.32
C ARG A 2 -13.39 -11.03 10.14
N GLN A 3 -13.03 -12.12 9.46
CA GLN A 3 -12.59 -13.35 10.15
C GLN A 3 -11.26 -13.19 10.89
N SER A 4 -10.26 -12.55 10.29
CA SER A 4 -8.97 -12.33 10.95
C SER A 4 -9.11 -11.45 12.19
N ILE A 5 -9.91 -10.40 12.11
CA ILE A 5 -10.21 -9.52 13.27
C ILE A 5 -10.98 -10.29 14.35
N ALA A 6 -11.98 -11.09 13.98
CA ALA A 6 -12.72 -11.91 14.95
C ALA A 6 -11.81 -12.91 15.69
N LEU A 7 -10.79 -13.45 15.02
CA LEU A 7 -9.80 -14.35 15.62
C LEU A 7 -8.76 -13.61 16.47
N PHE A 8 -8.32 -12.43 16.02
CA PHE A 8 -7.24 -11.68 16.69
C PHE A 8 -7.74 -10.83 17.85
N GLY A 9 -9.02 -10.44 17.85
CA GLY A 9 -9.69 -9.72 18.94
C GLY A 9 -9.32 -8.23 19.06
N ASP A 10 -8.35 -7.76 18.29
CA ASP A 10 -7.89 -6.37 18.30
C ASP A 10 -7.65 -5.85 16.86
N PRO A 11 -8.68 -5.25 16.22
CA PRO A 11 -8.58 -4.76 14.85
C PRO A 11 -7.51 -3.66 14.67
N ALA A 12 -7.31 -2.80 15.67
CA ALA A 12 -6.36 -1.69 15.59
C ALA A 12 -4.89 -2.16 15.51
N ARG A 13 -4.63 -3.42 15.86
CA ARG A 13 -3.30 -4.05 15.74
C ARG A 13 -3.12 -4.87 14.47
N CYS A 14 -4.11 -4.88 13.58
CA CYS A 14 -4.06 -5.63 12.33
C CYS A 14 -3.69 -4.70 11.15
N ILE A 15 -2.72 -5.11 10.34
CA ILE A 15 -2.43 -4.53 9.03
C ILE A 15 -2.70 -5.59 7.97
N HIS A 16 -3.68 -5.35 7.11
CA HIS A 16 -4.01 -6.24 6.00
C HIS A 16 -3.22 -5.85 4.75
N VAL A 17 -2.33 -6.73 4.29
CA VAL A 17 -1.49 -6.47 3.12
C VAL A 17 -2.08 -7.11 1.87
N GLY A 18 -2.27 -6.32 0.81
CA GLY A 18 -2.88 -6.77 -0.44
C GLY A 18 -2.11 -6.31 -1.68
N ASP A 19 -2.14 -7.13 -2.73
CA ASP A 19 -1.55 -6.80 -4.03
C ASP A 19 -2.48 -5.91 -4.87
N ARG A 20 -2.16 -5.74 -6.17
CA ARG A 20 -2.95 -4.95 -7.12
C ARG A 20 -4.40 -5.40 -7.28
N LYS A 21 -4.75 -6.66 -6.98
CA LYS A 21 -6.14 -7.13 -7.03
C LYS A 21 -6.94 -6.67 -5.81
N SER A 22 -6.26 -6.32 -4.73
CA SER A 22 -6.87 -5.79 -3.52
C SER A 22 -7.13 -4.29 -3.60
N ASP A 23 -6.73 -3.63 -4.70
CA ASP A 23 -7.02 -2.23 -4.97
C ASP A 23 -8.49 -2.04 -5.39
N ILE A 24 -9.40 -2.27 -4.43
CA ILE A 24 -10.84 -2.12 -4.59
C ILE A 24 -11.38 -1.21 -3.50
N TYR A 25 -12.31 -0.32 -3.86
CA TYR A 25 -12.84 0.70 -2.94
C TYR A 25 -13.51 0.07 -1.70
N GLU A 26 -14.22 -1.03 -1.90
CA GLU A 26 -14.94 -1.72 -0.82
C GLU A 26 -14.01 -2.30 0.25
N LEU A 27 -12.76 -2.62 -0.10
CA LEU A 27 -11.75 -3.03 0.87
C LEU A 27 -11.39 -1.88 1.80
N PHE A 28 -11.25 -0.66 1.27
CA PHE A 28 -10.92 0.52 2.06
C PHE A 28 -12.05 0.88 3.02
N CYS A 29 -13.30 0.86 2.52
CA CYS A 29 -14.48 1.05 3.36
C CYS A 29 -14.56 -0.01 4.46
N THR A 30 -14.39 -1.29 4.10
CA THR A 30 -14.43 -2.38 5.08
C THR A 30 -13.36 -2.22 6.16
N ALA A 31 -12.14 -1.81 5.79
CA ALA A 31 -11.09 -1.59 6.77
C ALA A 31 -11.41 -0.43 7.71
N HIS A 32 -11.93 0.68 7.16
CA HIS A 32 -12.37 1.84 7.93
C HIS A 32 -13.51 1.50 8.90
N GLU A 33 -14.57 0.83 8.42
CA GLU A 33 -15.72 0.38 9.22
C GLU A 33 -15.31 -0.54 10.37
N LEU A 34 -14.32 -1.39 10.14
CA LEU A 34 -13.84 -2.36 11.13
C LEU A 34 -12.76 -1.78 12.07
N GLY A 35 -12.32 -0.53 11.86
CA GLY A 35 -11.27 0.08 12.66
C GLY A 35 -9.91 -0.63 12.55
N THR A 36 -9.60 -1.19 11.38
CA THR A 36 -8.34 -1.89 11.10
C THR A 36 -7.51 -1.13 10.07
N HIS A 37 -6.26 -1.54 9.86
CA HIS A 37 -5.35 -0.92 8.90
C HIS A 37 -5.12 -1.80 7.66
N PHE A 38 -4.65 -1.18 6.58
CA PHE A 38 -4.28 -1.89 5.35
C PHE A 38 -3.05 -1.28 4.68
N LEU A 39 -2.39 -2.11 3.87
CA LEU A 39 -1.35 -1.70 2.93
C LEU A 39 -1.64 -2.38 1.60
N VAL A 40 -2.02 -1.59 0.59
CA VAL A 40 -2.41 -2.11 -0.71
C VAL A 40 -1.56 -1.46 -1.81
N ARG A 41 -1.07 -2.28 -2.74
CA ARG A 41 -0.44 -1.77 -3.96
C ARG A 41 -1.53 -1.30 -4.92
N THR A 42 -1.54 -0.02 -5.26
CA THR A 42 -2.51 0.54 -6.21
C THR A 42 -2.33 -0.05 -7.62
N CYS A 43 -3.46 -0.21 -8.32
CA CYS A 43 -3.58 -0.73 -9.67
C CYS A 43 -4.07 0.35 -10.64
N VAL A 44 -4.91 1.27 -10.16
CA VAL A 44 -5.41 2.44 -10.90
C VAL A 44 -4.98 3.72 -10.20
N ASP A 45 -4.88 4.80 -10.97
CA ASP A 45 -4.67 6.14 -10.41
C ASP A 45 -6.01 6.67 -9.89
N ARG A 46 -6.11 6.81 -8.56
CA ARG A 46 -7.36 7.20 -7.88
C ARG A 46 -7.39 8.70 -7.69
N LEU A 47 -8.59 9.26 -7.61
CA LEU A 47 -8.75 10.64 -7.18
C LEU A 47 -8.35 10.79 -5.71
N ALA A 48 -7.73 11.92 -5.39
CA ALA A 48 -7.29 12.29 -4.05
C ALA A 48 -8.17 13.42 -3.48
N GLY A 49 -8.19 13.54 -2.14
CA GLY A 49 -8.78 14.66 -1.43
C GLY A 49 -10.19 15.05 -1.88
N ASP A 50 -10.29 16.25 -2.44
CA ASP A 50 -11.51 16.89 -2.96
C ASP A 50 -12.02 16.31 -4.29
N GLY A 51 -11.22 15.46 -4.93
CA GLY A 51 -11.55 14.80 -6.19
C GLY A 51 -11.11 15.56 -7.45
N GLU A 52 -10.35 16.64 -7.34
CA GLU A 52 -9.91 17.43 -8.50
C GLU A 52 -8.59 16.91 -9.12
N HIS A 53 -7.80 16.16 -8.37
CA HIS A 53 -6.53 15.59 -8.80
C HIS A 53 -6.38 14.12 -8.37
N THR A 54 -5.29 13.49 -8.79
CA THR A 54 -5.03 12.08 -8.52
C THR A 54 -3.94 11.86 -7.48
N ILE A 55 -3.95 10.69 -6.86
CA ILE A 55 -2.92 10.25 -5.92
C ILE A 55 -1.53 10.27 -6.58
N ALA A 56 -1.42 9.88 -7.86
CA ALA A 56 -0.13 9.94 -8.55
C ALA A 56 0.37 11.39 -8.70
N THR A 57 -0.53 12.36 -8.87
CA THR A 57 -0.17 13.78 -8.98
C THR A 57 0.35 14.31 -7.64
N GLU A 58 -0.40 14.10 -6.55
CA GLU A 58 0.02 14.46 -5.19
C GLU A 58 1.41 13.88 -4.85
N ARG A 59 1.57 12.56 -5.08
CA ARG A 59 2.80 11.86 -4.74
C ARG A 59 4.01 12.27 -5.60
N ASN A 60 3.78 12.80 -6.80
CA ASN A 60 4.87 13.23 -7.66
C ASN A 60 5.51 14.54 -7.16
N GLU A 61 4.70 15.40 -6.53
CA GLU A 61 5.15 16.67 -5.96
C GLU A 61 5.95 16.49 -4.65
N GLU A 62 5.84 15.32 -4.01
CA GLU A 62 6.60 14.97 -2.81
C GLU A 62 8.10 14.74 -3.11
N GLU A 63 8.94 15.36 -2.28
CA GLU A 63 10.38 15.12 -2.27
C GLU A 63 10.71 13.69 -1.78
N ILE A 64 11.81 13.15 -2.26
CA ILE A 64 12.31 11.83 -1.81
C ILE A 64 12.71 11.95 -0.34
N SER A 65 12.06 11.16 0.51
CA SER A 65 12.32 11.14 1.95
C SER A 65 13.36 10.10 2.38
N GLY A 66 13.69 9.17 1.49
CA GLY A 66 14.72 8.18 1.75
C GLY A 66 14.97 7.25 0.58
N LEU A 67 16.12 6.57 0.64
CA LEU A 67 16.49 5.49 -0.26
C LEU A 67 16.71 4.23 0.56
N HIS A 68 16.15 3.11 0.09
CA HIS A 68 16.34 1.81 0.70
C HIS A 68 16.89 0.82 -0.33
N GLU A 69 18.05 0.24 -0.05
CA GLU A 69 18.64 -0.78 -0.91
C GLU A 69 18.02 -2.16 -0.62
N VAL A 70 17.58 -2.83 -1.68
CA VAL A 70 16.98 -4.16 -1.62
C VAL A 70 17.75 -5.10 -2.53
N GLU A 71 18.13 -6.27 -2.02
CA GLU A 71 18.66 -7.35 -2.84
C GLU A 71 17.52 -8.10 -3.53
N VAL A 72 17.58 -8.16 -4.85
CA VAL A 72 16.66 -8.91 -5.71
C VAL A 72 17.43 -9.93 -6.54
N ARG A 73 16.71 -10.84 -7.20
CA ARG A 73 17.33 -11.78 -8.15
C ARG A 73 16.86 -11.49 -9.55
N ASP A 74 17.79 -11.49 -10.49
CA ASP A 74 17.49 -11.36 -11.91
C ASP A 74 16.78 -12.62 -12.46
N ALA A 75 16.42 -12.60 -13.74
CA ALA A 75 15.77 -13.73 -14.42
C ALA A 75 16.63 -15.01 -14.46
N LYS A 76 17.95 -14.90 -14.20
CA LYS A 76 18.90 -16.03 -14.14
C LYS A 76 19.22 -16.42 -12.68
N GLY A 77 18.59 -15.79 -11.69
CA GLY A 77 18.79 -16.04 -10.26
C GLY A 77 20.01 -15.35 -9.66
N LYS A 78 20.73 -14.50 -10.40
CA LYS A 78 21.89 -13.76 -9.90
C LYS A 78 21.41 -12.62 -8.97
N PRO A 79 22.04 -12.44 -7.80
CA PRO A 79 21.70 -11.33 -6.91
C PRO A 79 22.09 -9.99 -7.53
N GLU A 80 21.21 -9.00 -7.36
CA GLU A 80 21.37 -7.62 -7.76
C GLU A 80 20.84 -6.71 -6.65
N THR A 81 21.48 -5.56 -6.42
CA THR A 81 20.99 -4.57 -5.45
C THR A 81 20.30 -3.44 -6.19
N VAL A 82 19.09 -3.08 -5.76
CA VAL A 82 18.30 -2.00 -6.34
C VAL A 82 17.92 -1.01 -5.24
N ALA A 83 18.07 0.28 -5.52
CA ALA A 83 17.59 1.34 -4.62
C ALA A 83 16.09 1.60 -4.85
N VAL A 84 15.33 1.61 -3.76
CA VAL A 84 13.91 1.96 -3.72
C VAL A 84 13.78 3.35 -3.10
N GLU A 85 13.20 4.27 -3.86
CA GLU A 85 12.85 5.60 -3.37
C GLU A 85 11.59 5.54 -2.51
N ILE A 86 11.65 6.19 -1.35
CA ILE A 86 10.53 6.35 -0.43
C ILE A 86 10.07 7.80 -0.50
N LYS A 87 8.76 7.98 -0.64
CA LYS A 87 8.02 9.25 -0.61
C LYS A 87 6.82 9.07 0.32
N TYR A 88 6.47 10.10 1.09
CA TYR A 88 5.39 10.07 2.08
C TYR A 88 4.49 11.28 1.97
#